data_AF-A0A3C1CGM9-F1
#
_entry.id   AF-A0A3C1CGM9-F1
#
_cell.length_a   1.000
_cell.length_b   1.000
_cell.length_c   1.000
_cell.angle_alpha   90.00
_cell.angle_beta   90.00
_cell.angle_gamma   90.00
#
_symmetry.space_group_name_H-M   'P 1'
#
loop_
_entity.id
_entity.type
_entity.pdbx_description
1 polymer ?
#
loop_
_entity_poly.entity_id
_entity_poly.type
_entity_poly.pdbx_seq_one_letter_code
_entity_poly.pdbx_strand_id
1 'polypeptide(L)'
;MRSAAGHCWRRVLTALGASAALSFLPAVLAAPSALPAAAASTAPSMASTVPNLPVVAVQGPNHSLWIYWQLANTTWLGPAGPGAPGSTWSSPSVAVTKAGLGVVAVQGPDHSLWIYWELPTGQWIGPAGPGAPGSTYGSPTVTILPSGLAMVAAQGPSNTLYIYWELPDGQWAGPAGPGQIGTTYSSPSIAVGSKGLPVIAVQGPANSLWTYTQQLNGSWTTQMGVGAAGTTWSSPSLAAGPKGLLYAAVEGPSNTLYIFQQNSTGQWIGPAGPGGWGSTNGAPSISVDQNGVADVAVQGPGNSLWIYWQEPDGAWYGPAGAGGPGSTYSSPSMALGPGGLPEAAVEGPSNSLWIYWYLPTGLWVGPAGPGAPGSDNPSGDPGTANIPPPPSGVGDVTAAIATGQDGTADNPPSTRFALDCNPYTAVLYGRPIAAACGVNNYFGVRNANEEWCADFAKLVWLSAGEGWNTGVLSPSAASFYAWGAQRGESLVANSGSPQVGDAIVFFPPGSVGGGYADHVGIVSAVNPNGTIDIVNGDFLQSQNIAVEQDNDVLPGPYASSIWSPGEQWVYVAP
;
A
#
# COMPACT_ATOMS: atom_id res chain seq x y z
N MET A 1 -22.51 -51.21 6.19
CA MET A 1 -21.23 -51.90 5.93
C MET A 1 -21.06 -52.04 4.42
N ARG A 2 -19.97 -51.46 3.89
CA ARG A 2 -19.10 -51.86 2.74
C ARG A 2 -19.81 -52.17 1.40
N SER A 3 -19.44 -51.67 0.23
CA SER A 3 -18.19 -51.09 -0.32
C SER A 3 -18.51 -50.58 -1.73
N ALA A 4 -17.88 -49.50 -2.21
CA ALA A 4 -17.47 -49.38 -3.61
C ALA A 4 -16.36 -48.34 -3.74
N ALA A 5 -15.17 -48.84 -4.07
CA ALA A 5 -13.94 -48.12 -4.28
C ALA A 5 -13.97 -47.30 -5.58
N GLY A 6 -13.43 -46.09 -5.53
CA GLY A 6 -13.11 -45.28 -6.71
C GLY A 6 -11.68 -45.53 -7.19
N HIS A 7 -11.50 -45.60 -8.51
CA HIS A 7 -10.24 -45.41 -9.23
C HIS A 7 -10.58 -44.54 -10.45
N CYS A 8 -10.09 -43.29 -10.53
CA CYS A 8 -8.77 -42.85 -10.97
C CYS A 8 -8.57 -43.01 -12.50
N TRP A 9 -8.48 -41.89 -13.23
CA TRP A 9 -7.99 -41.84 -14.60
C TRP A 9 -6.87 -40.80 -14.74
N ARG A 10 -5.71 -41.26 -15.26
CA ARG A 10 -4.53 -40.53 -15.73
C ARG A 10 -4.78 -39.92 -17.11
N ARG A 11 -4.12 -38.81 -17.45
CA ARG A 11 -4.02 -38.22 -18.81
C ARG A 11 -2.88 -38.85 -19.63
N VAL A 12 -3.17 -39.25 -20.87
CA VAL A 12 -2.23 -39.44 -22.01
C VAL A 12 -2.99 -39.12 -23.33
N LEU A 13 -2.34 -38.45 -24.30
CA LEU A 13 -2.81 -38.02 -25.65
C LEU A 13 -3.03 -39.18 -26.66
N THR A 14 -3.90 -39.03 -27.70
CA THR A 14 -3.83 -39.70 -29.06
C THR A 14 -4.94 -39.27 -30.07
N ALA A 15 -4.78 -39.58 -31.39
CA ALA A 15 -5.38 -38.94 -32.60
C ALA A 15 -6.57 -39.63 -33.34
N LEU A 16 -7.32 -38.82 -34.13
CA LEU A 16 -8.25 -39.01 -35.31
C LEU A 16 -9.45 -40.00 -35.30
N GLY A 17 -10.66 -39.49 -35.62
CA GLY A 17 -11.87 -40.24 -36.08
C GLY A 17 -13.22 -39.57 -35.73
N ALA A 18 -14.20 -39.51 -36.66
CA ALA A 18 -15.27 -38.49 -36.76
C ALA A 18 -16.69 -38.83 -36.22
N SER A 19 -17.51 -37.76 -36.09
CA SER A 19 -19.00 -37.65 -36.10
C SER A 19 -19.80 -38.16 -34.87
N ALA A 20 -20.90 -37.57 -34.36
CA ALA A 20 -21.69 -36.38 -34.71
C ALA A 20 -22.56 -35.92 -33.50
N ALA A 21 -22.91 -34.62 -33.52
CA ALA A 21 -24.00 -33.84 -32.90
C ALA A 21 -24.92 -34.43 -31.79
N LEU A 22 -25.22 -33.62 -30.77
CA LEU A 22 -26.55 -32.99 -30.62
C LEU A 22 -26.52 -31.79 -29.65
N SER A 23 -27.22 -30.75 -30.08
CA SER A 23 -27.42 -29.40 -29.53
C SER A 23 -28.37 -29.33 -28.33
N PHE A 24 -28.13 -28.42 -27.39
CA PHE A 24 -29.17 -27.66 -26.67
C PHE A 24 -28.62 -26.29 -26.20
N LEU A 25 -29.28 -25.21 -26.64
CA LEU A 25 -29.17 -23.85 -26.07
C LEU A 25 -29.91 -23.81 -24.72
N PRO A 26 -29.52 -22.92 -23.79
CA PRO A 26 -30.35 -21.71 -23.64
C PRO A 26 -29.61 -20.41 -23.26
N ALA A 27 -30.27 -19.32 -23.66
CA ALA A 27 -30.45 -18.04 -22.98
C ALA A 27 -29.21 -17.29 -22.45
N VAL A 28 -28.86 -16.25 -23.22
CA VAL A 28 -28.05 -15.10 -22.83
C VAL A 28 -28.69 -14.39 -21.63
N LEU A 29 -27.96 -14.35 -20.51
CA LEU A 29 -28.07 -13.29 -19.50
C LEU A 29 -26.75 -12.53 -19.49
N ALA A 30 -26.83 -11.23 -19.77
CA ALA A 30 -25.71 -10.31 -19.75
C ALA A 30 -25.13 -10.21 -18.33
N ALA A 31 -23.88 -10.64 -18.16
CA ALA A 31 -23.08 -10.32 -17.00
C ALA A 31 -22.44 -8.93 -17.19
N PRO A 32 -22.32 -8.09 -16.14
CA PRO A 32 -21.53 -6.87 -16.24
C PRO A 32 -20.08 -7.24 -16.54
N SER A 33 -19.60 -6.72 -17.68
CA SER A 33 -18.25 -6.83 -18.19
C SER A 33 -17.22 -6.34 -17.20
N ALA A 34 -16.10 -7.06 -17.12
CA ALA A 34 -14.91 -6.77 -16.34
C ALA A 34 -14.52 -5.27 -16.41
N LEU A 35 -14.36 -4.66 -15.24
CA LEU A 35 -13.64 -3.40 -15.10
C LEU A 35 -12.14 -3.72 -15.20
N PRO A 36 -11.32 -2.85 -15.82
CA PRO A 36 -9.90 -3.14 -15.99
C PRO A 36 -9.19 -3.25 -14.65
N ALA A 37 -8.22 -4.17 -14.59
CA ALA A 37 -7.25 -4.27 -13.51
C ALA A 37 -6.54 -2.91 -13.35
N ALA A 38 -6.47 -2.43 -12.13
CA ALA A 38 -5.72 -1.23 -11.83
C ALA A 38 -4.27 -1.64 -11.54
N ALA A 39 -3.35 -1.12 -12.34
CA ALA A 39 -1.94 -1.48 -12.28
C ALA A 39 -1.28 -0.80 -11.06
N ALA A 40 -0.49 -1.58 -10.30
CA ALA A 40 0.53 -1.01 -9.42
C ALA A 40 1.43 -0.06 -10.22
N SER A 41 1.88 1.01 -9.57
CA SER A 41 2.82 1.94 -10.18
C SER A 41 4.22 1.33 -10.22
N THR A 42 4.55 0.73 -11.34
CA THR A 42 5.85 0.13 -11.64
C THR A 42 6.31 0.63 -13.01
N ALA A 43 7.61 0.63 -13.29
CA ALA A 43 8.08 0.89 -14.65
C ALA A 43 8.01 -0.42 -15.43
N PRO A 44 7.37 -0.54 -16.61
CA PRO A 44 6.34 0.28 -17.26
C PRO A 44 4.94 0.07 -16.65
N SER A 45 3.91 0.84 -17.04
CA SER A 45 2.51 0.59 -16.62
C SER A 45 1.65 0.10 -17.78
N MET A 46 0.97 -1.03 -17.61
CA MET A 46 0.11 -1.66 -18.62
C MET A 46 -1.36 -1.69 -18.15
N ALA A 47 -2.27 -1.37 -19.05
CA ALA A 47 -3.71 -1.60 -18.90
C ALA A 47 -4.32 -2.06 -20.22
N SER A 48 -5.52 -2.65 -20.17
CA SER A 48 -6.15 -3.22 -21.36
C SER A 48 -7.45 -2.54 -21.73
N THR A 49 -7.61 -2.25 -23.02
CA THR A 49 -8.86 -1.78 -23.64
C THR A 49 -9.88 -2.92 -23.71
N VAL A 50 -11.12 -2.65 -24.14
CA VAL A 50 -12.05 -3.70 -24.60
C VAL A 50 -11.83 -3.88 -26.11
N PRO A 51 -11.50 -5.07 -26.65
CA PRO A 51 -11.62 -6.42 -26.08
C PRO A 51 -10.27 -7.06 -25.63
N ASN A 52 -9.57 -6.41 -24.72
CA ASN A 52 -8.25 -6.77 -24.17
C ASN A 52 -7.06 -6.49 -25.10
N LEU A 53 -6.98 -5.28 -25.67
CA LEU A 53 -5.76 -4.80 -26.32
C LEU A 53 -4.95 -3.95 -25.34
N PRO A 54 -3.73 -4.36 -24.97
CA PRO A 54 -2.89 -3.62 -24.04
C PRO A 54 -2.45 -2.24 -24.56
N VAL A 55 -2.41 -1.29 -23.63
CA VAL A 55 -1.79 0.04 -23.73
C VAL A 55 -0.74 0.12 -22.63
N VAL A 56 0.46 0.57 -22.98
CA VAL A 56 1.58 0.70 -22.06
C VAL A 56 2.04 2.15 -22.02
N ALA A 57 2.11 2.71 -20.82
CA ALA A 57 2.70 4.01 -20.55
C ALA A 57 4.08 3.83 -19.92
N VAL A 58 5.05 4.61 -20.39
CA VAL A 58 6.43 4.62 -19.87
C VAL A 58 6.93 6.04 -19.68
N GLN A 59 7.86 6.21 -18.73
CA GLN A 59 8.66 7.43 -18.68
C GLN A 59 9.76 7.31 -19.74
N GLY A 60 9.63 8.11 -20.80
CA GLY A 60 10.58 8.15 -21.89
C GLY A 60 11.86 8.94 -21.57
N PRO A 61 12.74 9.13 -22.57
CA PRO A 61 13.92 9.98 -22.47
C PRO A 61 13.60 11.38 -21.96
N ASN A 62 14.51 11.96 -21.18
CA ASN A 62 14.40 13.32 -20.66
C ASN A 62 13.10 13.58 -19.87
N HIS A 63 12.63 12.60 -19.08
CA HIS A 63 11.41 12.74 -18.27
C HIS A 63 10.17 13.07 -19.12
N SER A 64 10.04 12.45 -20.30
CA SER A 64 8.84 12.58 -21.16
C SER A 64 7.84 11.43 -20.90
N LEU A 65 6.60 11.56 -21.37
CA LEU A 65 5.61 10.47 -21.33
C LEU A 65 5.46 9.85 -22.71
N TRP A 66 5.71 8.55 -22.83
CA TRP A 66 5.54 7.77 -24.07
C TRP A 66 4.49 6.68 -23.89
N ILE A 67 3.71 6.43 -24.94
CA ILE A 67 2.62 5.46 -24.96
C ILE A 67 2.81 4.48 -26.13
N TYR A 68 2.65 3.20 -25.85
CA TYR A 68 2.65 2.09 -26.81
C TYR A 68 1.31 1.37 -26.73
N TRP A 69 0.85 0.78 -27.83
CA TRP A 69 -0.42 0.03 -27.83
C TRP A 69 -0.38 -1.15 -28.79
N GLN A 70 -1.10 -2.19 -28.43
CA GLN A 70 -1.24 -3.40 -29.24
C GLN A 70 -2.48 -3.30 -30.14
N LEU A 71 -2.35 -3.75 -31.39
CA LEU A 71 -3.47 -3.94 -32.30
C LEU A 71 -4.02 -5.37 -32.19
N ALA A 72 -5.24 -5.59 -32.67
CA ALA A 72 -5.89 -6.91 -32.68
C ALA A 72 -5.10 -8.00 -33.45
N ASN A 73 -4.20 -7.61 -34.34
CA ASN A 73 -3.30 -8.52 -35.04
C ASN A 73 -1.98 -8.77 -34.28
N THR A 74 -1.92 -8.45 -32.98
CA THR A 74 -0.74 -8.55 -32.09
C THR A 74 0.45 -7.64 -32.44
N THR A 75 0.27 -6.74 -33.42
CA THR A 75 1.30 -5.75 -33.76
C THR A 75 1.31 -4.63 -32.71
N TRP A 76 2.49 -4.27 -32.23
CA TRP A 76 2.68 -3.11 -31.37
C TRP A 76 2.94 -1.84 -32.18
N LEU A 77 2.31 -0.74 -31.78
CA LEU A 77 2.52 0.60 -32.30
C LEU A 77 3.05 1.53 -31.20
N GLY A 78 3.62 2.66 -31.64
CA GLY A 78 4.20 3.68 -30.77
C GLY A 78 5.68 3.97 -31.08
N PRO A 79 6.33 4.82 -30.27
CA PRO A 79 5.72 5.59 -29.19
C PRO A 79 4.86 6.75 -29.73
N ALA A 80 3.68 6.96 -29.15
CA ALA A 80 3.08 8.29 -29.11
C ALA A 80 3.71 9.06 -27.93
N GLY A 81 4.07 10.33 -28.11
CA GLY A 81 4.73 11.13 -27.08
C GLY A 81 3.86 12.29 -26.58
N PRO A 82 2.81 12.05 -25.78
CA PRO A 82 1.93 13.11 -25.27
C PRO A 82 2.60 14.03 -24.24
N GLY A 83 3.61 13.55 -23.50
CA GLY A 83 4.35 14.37 -22.55
C GLY A 83 5.63 14.93 -23.17
N ALA A 84 5.80 16.24 -23.08
CA ALA A 84 7.05 16.91 -23.47
C ALA A 84 8.22 16.51 -22.52
N PRO A 85 9.48 16.72 -22.92
CA PRO A 85 10.60 16.57 -21.99
C PRO A 85 10.40 17.36 -20.69
N GLY A 86 10.68 16.73 -19.54
CA GLY A 86 10.49 17.31 -18.21
C GLY A 86 9.07 17.23 -17.66
N SER A 87 8.15 16.51 -18.30
CA SER A 87 6.75 16.42 -17.86
C SER A 87 6.43 15.26 -16.90
N THR A 88 7.32 14.26 -16.79
CA THR A 88 7.04 12.97 -16.16
C THR A 88 8.22 12.53 -15.30
N TRP A 89 8.04 12.61 -13.99
CA TRP A 89 9.08 12.40 -12.97
C TRP A 89 8.82 11.16 -12.09
N SER A 90 7.92 10.29 -12.53
CA SER A 90 7.58 9.03 -11.89
C SER A 90 7.30 7.95 -12.94
N SER A 91 7.24 6.69 -12.51
CA SER A 91 6.53 5.67 -13.26
C SER A 91 5.09 6.15 -13.52
N PRO A 92 4.61 6.14 -14.77
CA PRO A 92 3.23 6.50 -15.05
C PRO A 92 2.27 5.42 -14.55
N SER A 93 1.01 5.77 -14.36
CA SER A 93 -0.08 4.80 -14.22
C SER A 93 -1.09 5.04 -15.33
N VAL A 94 -1.45 3.98 -16.07
CA VAL A 94 -2.47 4.03 -17.12
C VAL A 94 -3.71 3.24 -16.72
N ALA A 95 -4.88 3.79 -17.03
CA ALA A 95 -6.16 3.10 -17.00
C ALA A 95 -6.92 3.35 -18.31
N VAL A 96 -7.87 2.48 -18.64
CA VAL A 96 -8.63 2.56 -19.89
C VAL A 96 -10.12 2.62 -19.60
N THR A 97 -10.82 3.54 -20.24
CA THR A 97 -12.27 3.65 -20.14
C THR A 97 -12.98 2.50 -20.84
N LYS A 98 -14.28 2.32 -20.58
CA LYS A 98 -15.12 1.36 -21.32
C LYS A 98 -15.15 1.60 -22.83
N ALA A 99 -14.90 2.84 -23.26
CA ALA A 99 -14.81 3.22 -24.67
C ALA A 99 -13.44 2.89 -25.29
N GLY A 100 -12.49 2.34 -24.52
CA GLY A 100 -11.15 2.03 -24.99
C GLY A 100 -10.17 3.21 -24.97
N LEU A 101 -10.54 4.34 -24.35
CA LEU A 101 -9.70 5.53 -24.29
C LEU A 101 -8.79 5.49 -23.05
N GLY A 102 -7.50 5.76 -23.24
CA GLY A 102 -6.52 5.81 -22.17
C GLY A 102 -6.58 7.09 -21.32
N VAL A 103 -6.32 6.94 -20.02
CA VAL A 103 -6.06 8.02 -19.06
C VAL A 103 -4.77 7.68 -18.31
N VAL A 104 -3.84 8.62 -18.24
CA VAL A 104 -2.53 8.44 -17.62
C VAL A 104 -2.30 9.49 -16.55
N ALA A 105 -1.90 9.04 -15.36
CA ALA A 105 -1.47 9.87 -14.25
C ALA A 105 0.05 9.78 -14.05
N VAL A 106 0.69 10.92 -13.78
CA VAL A 106 2.14 11.00 -13.50
C VAL A 106 2.42 12.01 -12.39
N GLN A 107 3.53 11.84 -11.68
CA GLN A 107 4.15 12.96 -10.98
C GLN A 107 4.75 13.92 -12.01
N GLY A 108 4.24 15.15 -12.03
CA GLY A 108 4.79 16.24 -12.82
C GLY A 108 5.96 16.94 -12.13
N PRO A 109 6.44 18.05 -12.70
CA PRO A 109 7.40 18.95 -12.05
C PRO A 109 6.96 19.36 -10.64
N ASP A 110 7.93 19.68 -9.79
CA ASP A 110 7.71 20.20 -8.44
C ASP A 110 6.77 19.34 -7.58
N HIS A 111 6.79 18.01 -7.75
CA HIS A 111 5.93 17.08 -7.01
C HIS A 111 4.42 17.39 -7.18
N SER A 112 4.00 17.76 -8.40
CA SER A 112 2.58 17.99 -8.76
C SER A 112 1.94 16.75 -9.40
N LEU A 113 0.60 16.66 -9.43
CA LEU A 113 -0.11 15.61 -10.16
C LEU A 113 -0.54 16.10 -11.55
N TRP A 114 -0.11 15.40 -12.60
CA TRP A 114 -0.46 15.71 -13.99
C TRP A 114 -1.20 14.53 -14.65
N ILE A 115 -2.22 14.84 -15.46
CA ILE A 115 -3.09 13.86 -16.14
C ILE A 115 -3.09 14.10 -17.65
N TYR A 116 -2.97 13.01 -18.41
CA TYR A 116 -3.11 12.96 -19.87
C TYR A 116 -4.24 12.01 -20.25
N TRP A 117 -4.93 12.27 -21.35
CA TRP A 117 -6.00 11.39 -21.80
C TRP A 117 -6.17 11.39 -23.31
N GLU A 118 -6.73 10.29 -23.80
CA GLU A 118 -6.99 10.05 -25.20
C GLU A 118 -8.41 10.49 -25.60
N LEU A 119 -8.51 11.20 -26.72
CA LEU A 119 -9.78 11.54 -27.35
C LEU A 119 -10.24 10.42 -28.29
N PRO A 120 -11.54 10.32 -28.62
CA PRO A 120 -12.04 9.36 -29.62
C PRO A 120 -11.38 9.43 -31.00
N THR A 121 -10.68 10.53 -31.30
CA THR A 121 -9.89 10.70 -32.52
C THR A 121 -8.53 9.97 -32.47
N GLY A 122 -8.16 9.36 -31.34
CA GLY A 122 -6.82 8.82 -31.06
C GLY A 122 -5.79 9.89 -30.67
N GLN A 123 -6.20 11.15 -30.59
CA GLN A 123 -5.32 12.23 -30.14
C GLN A 123 -5.21 12.21 -28.63
N TRP A 124 -3.97 12.24 -28.13
CA TRP A 124 -3.70 12.48 -26.72
C TRP A 124 -3.65 13.98 -26.41
N ILE A 125 -4.26 14.37 -25.30
CA ILE A 125 -4.25 15.74 -24.79
C ILE A 125 -3.87 15.77 -23.29
N GLY A 126 -3.57 16.97 -22.81
CA GLY A 126 -3.01 17.22 -21.48
C GLY A 126 -1.70 18.03 -21.56
N PRO A 127 -1.00 18.21 -20.43
CA PRO A 127 -1.42 17.78 -19.10
C PRO A 127 -2.52 18.68 -18.53
N ALA A 128 -3.52 18.07 -17.88
CA ALA A 128 -4.26 18.76 -16.83
C ALA A 128 -3.47 18.62 -15.52
N GLY A 129 -3.36 19.70 -14.74
CA GLY A 129 -2.62 19.71 -13.46
C GLY A 129 -3.55 19.85 -12.26
N PRO A 130 -4.30 18.80 -11.86
CA PRO A 130 -5.18 18.87 -10.70
C PRO A 130 -4.44 18.93 -9.35
N GLY A 131 -3.19 18.49 -9.27
CA GLY A 131 -2.37 18.59 -8.07
C GLY A 131 -1.48 19.83 -8.11
N ALA A 132 -1.47 20.60 -7.02
CA ALA A 132 -0.55 21.73 -6.86
C ALA A 132 0.91 21.25 -6.66
N PRO A 133 1.93 22.13 -6.80
CA PRO A 133 3.29 21.78 -6.40
C PRO A 133 3.36 21.24 -4.95
N GLY A 134 4.13 20.18 -4.73
CA GLY A 134 4.27 19.52 -3.42
C GLY A 134 3.10 18.64 -3.01
N SER A 135 2.17 18.29 -3.91
CA SER A 135 0.98 17.50 -3.60
C SER A 135 1.10 16.00 -3.90
N THR A 136 2.15 15.58 -4.61
CA THR A 136 2.28 14.23 -5.18
C THR A 136 3.73 13.80 -5.17
N TYR A 137 4.02 12.82 -4.34
CA TYR A 137 5.33 12.22 -4.16
C TYR A 137 5.30 10.76 -4.63
N GLY A 138 6.30 10.38 -5.42
CA GLY A 138 6.35 9.06 -6.02
C GLY A 138 5.30 8.88 -7.11
N SER A 139 5.05 7.62 -7.46
CA SER A 139 4.22 7.29 -8.61
C SER A 139 2.72 7.25 -8.22
N PRO A 140 1.84 8.01 -8.92
CA PRO A 140 0.40 7.93 -8.68
C PRO A 140 -0.19 6.64 -9.28
N THR A 141 -1.41 6.30 -8.88
CA THR A 141 -2.21 5.23 -9.49
C THR A 141 -3.56 5.77 -9.96
N VAL A 142 -3.99 5.40 -11.16
CA VAL A 142 -5.28 5.81 -11.74
C VAL A 142 -6.18 4.60 -11.97
N THR A 143 -7.48 4.78 -11.78
CA THR A 143 -8.52 3.81 -12.15
C THR A 143 -9.72 4.51 -12.77
N ILE A 144 -10.54 3.75 -13.49
CA ILE A 144 -11.84 4.21 -14.00
C ILE A 144 -12.94 3.59 -13.15
N LEU A 145 -13.72 4.45 -12.49
CA LEU A 145 -14.85 4.04 -11.67
C LEU A 145 -16.00 3.48 -12.53
N PRO A 146 -16.96 2.74 -11.95
CA PRO A 146 -18.12 2.24 -12.71
C PRO A 146 -18.93 3.32 -13.43
N SER A 147 -18.89 4.56 -12.92
CA SER A 147 -19.46 5.76 -13.54
C SER A 147 -18.81 6.14 -14.88
N GLY A 148 -17.60 5.66 -15.15
CA GLY A 148 -16.77 6.02 -16.30
C GLY A 148 -15.78 7.16 -16.03
N LEU A 149 -15.79 7.74 -14.83
CA LEU A 149 -14.90 8.84 -14.44
C LEU A 149 -13.61 8.31 -13.83
N ALA A 150 -12.51 9.04 -14.04
CA ALA A 150 -11.22 8.71 -13.47
C ALA A 150 -11.10 9.08 -11.98
N MET A 151 -10.38 8.26 -11.22
CA MET A 151 -9.92 8.54 -9.87
C MET A 151 -8.43 8.26 -9.77
N VAL A 152 -7.70 9.14 -9.09
CA VAL A 152 -6.27 9.04 -8.87
C VAL A 152 -5.97 9.04 -7.39
N ALA A 153 -5.09 8.15 -6.95
CA ALA A 153 -4.50 8.15 -5.63
C ALA A 153 -3.00 8.40 -5.72
N ALA A 154 -2.46 9.16 -4.77
CA ALA A 154 -1.04 9.49 -4.68
C ALA A 154 -0.59 9.63 -3.23
N GLN A 155 0.68 9.35 -2.94
CA GLN A 155 1.27 9.74 -1.67
C GLN A 155 1.41 11.28 -1.65
N GLY A 156 0.80 11.90 -0.65
CA GLY A 156 0.89 13.32 -0.40
C GLY A 156 2.08 13.69 0.48
N PRO A 157 2.22 14.96 0.87
CA PRO A 157 3.25 15.39 1.80
C PRO A 157 3.15 14.62 3.12
N SER A 158 4.28 14.49 3.82
CA SER A 158 4.38 13.83 5.12
C SER A 158 3.75 12.44 5.18
N ASN A 159 3.88 11.66 4.10
CA ASN A 159 3.39 10.28 4.02
C ASN A 159 1.86 10.16 4.20
N THR A 160 1.11 11.17 3.76
CA THR A 160 -0.36 11.14 3.67
C THR A 160 -0.83 10.42 2.40
N LEU A 161 -2.12 10.04 2.33
CA LEU A 161 -2.76 9.60 1.09
C LEU A 161 -3.67 10.71 0.55
N TYR A 162 -3.43 11.15 -0.68
CA TYR A 162 -4.29 12.10 -1.40
C TYR A 162 -5.06 11.43 -2.54
N ILE A 163 -6.29 11.89 -2.75
CA ILE A 163 -7.20 11.41 -3.80
C ILE A 163 -7.73 12.58 -4.62
N TYR A 164 -7.72 12.39 -5.93
CA TYR A 164 -8.27 13.30 -6.92
C TYR A 164 -9.29 12.55 -7.78
N TRP A 165 -10.33 13.22 -8.26
CA TRP A 165 -11.33 12.59 -9.10
C TRP A 165 -11.85 13.55 -10.16
N GLU A 166 -12.19 12.97 -11.31
CA GLU A 166 -12.83 13.66 -12.41
C GLU A 166 -14.32 13.87 -12.10
N LEU A 167 -14.82 15.04 -12.47
CA LEU A 167 -16.22 15.42 -12.40
C LEU A 167 -16.91 15.22 -13.77
N PRO A 168 -18.24 15.07 -13.83
CA PRO A 168 -18.96 14.84 -15.09
C PRO A 168 -18.78 15.91 -16.17
N ASP A 169 -18.35 17.12 -15.80
CA ASP A 169 -18.04 18.23 -16.71
C ASP A 169 -16.57 18.25 -17.19
N GLY A 170 -15.77 17.24 -16.81
CA GLY A 170 -14.36 17.10 -17.15
C GLY A 170 -13.42 17.91 -16.25
N GLN A 171 -13.94 18.64 -15.25
CA GLN A 171 -13.09 19.26 -14.23
C GLN A 171 -12.58 18.22 -13.23
N TRP A 172 -11.56 18.57 -12.48
CA TRP A 172 -10.98 17.73 -11.44
C TRP A 172 -11.23 18.33 -10.06
N ALA A 173 -11.52 17.47 -9.10
CA ALA A 173 -11.64 17.82 -7.69
C ALA A 173 -10.57 17.10 -6.87
N GLY A 174 -10.31 17.62 -5.66
CA GLY A 174 -9.29 17.14 -4.74
C GLY A 174 -8.22 18.21 -4.42
N PRO A 175 -7.20 17.86 -3.63
CA PRO A 175 -7.05 16.56 -2.98
C PRO A 175 -8.04 16.38 -1.82
N ALA A 176 -8.69 15.22 -1.76
CA ALA A 176 -9.20 14.70 -0.49
C ALA A 176 -8.09 13.91 0.20
N GLY A 177 -7.87 14.10 1.49
CA GLY A 177 -6.81 13.42 2.26
C GLY A 177 -7.35 12.37 3.22
N PRO A 178 -7.74 11.16 2.78
CA PRO A 178 -8.20 10.11 3.69
C PRO A 178 -7.07 9.46 4.50
N GLY A 179 -5.81 9.57 4.07
CA GLY A 179 -4.65 9.12 4.85
C GLY A 179 -4.08 10.27 5.66
N GLN A 180 -3.93 10.06 6.97
CA GLN A 180 -3.28 11.02 7.85
C GLN A 180 -1.77 11.02 7.64
N ILE A 181 -1.10 11.92 8.37
CA ILE A 181 0.37 11.99 8.36
C ILE A 181 0.93 10.64 8.80
N GLY A 182 1.96 10.16 8.09
CA GLY A 182 2.64 8.92 8.46
C GLY A 182 1.82 7.66 8.23
N THR A 183 0.93 7.60 7.24
CA THR A 183 0.11 6.40 6.99
C THR A 183 0.26 5.80 5.59
N THR A 184 1.06 6.42 4.72
CA THR A 184 1.30 6.01 3.32
C THR A 184 2.79 6.13 2.98
N TYR A 185 3.47 4.99 2.95
CA TYR A 185 4.93 4.87 2.80
C TYR A 185 5.37 4.32 1.44
N SER A 186 4.43 4.14 0.52
CA SER A 186 4.69 3.69 -0.83
C SER A 186 3.79 4.41 -1.82
N SER A 187 4.13 4.27 -3.10
CA SER A 187 3.15 4.51 -4.15
C SER A 187 1.89 3.65 -3.92
N PRO A 188 0.69 4.23 -4.03
CA PRO A 188 -0.55 3.51 -3.82
C PRO A 188 -0.89 2.58 -5.00
N SER A 189 -1.72 1.57 -4.73
CA SER A 189 -2.42 0.82 -5.78
C SER A 189 -3.92 0.82 -5.49
N ILE A 190 -4.73 1.23 -6.47
CA ILE A 190 -6.19 1.29 -6.36
C ILE A 190 -6.81 0.05 -7.03
N ALA A 191 -8.01 -0.36 -6.65
CA ALA A 191 -8.84 -1.31 -7.38
C ALA A 191 -10.32 -1.07 -7.03
N VAL A 192 -11.25 -1.49 -7.89
CA VAL A 192 -12.69 -1.31 -7.63
C VAL A 192 -13.27 -2.61 -7.08
N GLY A 193 -13.72 -2.59 -5.83
CA GLY A 193 -14.27 -3.76 -5.14
C GLY A 193 -15.70 -4.10 -5.55
N SER A 194 -16.25 -5.13 -4.91
CA SER A 194 -17.58 -5.72 -5.18
C SER A 194 -18.77 -4.76 -5.17
N LYS A 195 -18.66 -3.65 -4.42
CA LYS A 195 -19.70 -2.61 -4.32
C LYS A 195 -19.57 -1.51 -5.38
N GLY A 196 -18.62 -1.64 -6.31
CA GLY A 196 -18.28 -0.58 -7.26
C GLY A 196 -17.54 0.60 -6.60
N LEU A 197 -17.01 0.40 -5.39
CA LEU A 197 -16.31 1.41 -4.61
C LEU A 197 -14.80 1.16 -4.68
N PRO A 198 -13.99 2.22 -4.78
CA PRO A 198 -12.53 2.11 -4.80
C PRO A 198 -11.97 1.67 -3.43
N VAL A 199 -10.97 0.80 -3.50
CA VAL A 199 -10.09 0.41 -2.41
C VAL A 199 -8.67 0.73 -2.83
N ILE A 200 -7.91 1.38 -1.95
CA ILE A 200 -6.52 1.76 -2.19
C ILE A 200 -5.65 1.02 -1.19
N ALA A 201 -4.61 0.33 -1.65
CA ALA A 201 -3.61 -0.33 -0.83
C ALA A 201 -2.31 0.48 -0.82
N VAL A 202 -1.64 0.51 0.33
CA VAL A 202 -0.32 1.14 0.52
C VAL A 202 0.53 0.30 1.47
N GLN A 203 1.86 0.45 1.39
CA GLN A 203 2.72 0.15 2.52
C GLN A 203 2.41 1.17 3.62
N GLY A 204 1.93 0.69 4.75
CA GLY A 204 1.71 1.47 5.95
C GLY A 204 2.94 1.48 6.86
N PRO A 205 2.83 2.14 8.03
CA PRO A 205 3.79 2.07 9.12
C PRO A 205 4.33 0.68 9.41
N ALA A 206 5.56 0.60 9.89
CA ALA A 206 6.21 -0.67 10.27
C ALA A 206 6.22 -1.72 9.15
N ASN A 207 6.27 -1.32 7.88
CA ASN A 207 6.30 -2.23 6.74
C ASN A 207 5.07 -3.18 6.74
N SER A 208 3.88 -2.62 6.98
CA SER A 208 2.61 -3.36 7.02
C SER A 208 1.75 -3.05 5.79
N LEU A 209 0.72 -3.86 5.51
CA LEU A 209 -0.23 -3.58 4.42
C LEU A 209 -1.48 -2.92 4.99
N TRP A 210 -1.77 -1.71 4.51
CA TRP A 210 -2.96 -0.93 4.88
C TRP A 210 -3.85 -0.73 3.66
N THR A 211 -5.15 -0.59 3.88
CA THR A 211 -6.10 -0.25 2.81
C THR A 211 -7.01 0.90 3.20
N TYR A 212 -7.41 1.72 2.22
CA TYR A 212 -8.41 2.78 2.36
C TYR A 212 -9.59 2.43 1.47
N THR A 213 -10.77 2.32 2.06
CA THR A 213 -11.99 1.93 1.34
C THR A 213 -12.98 3.08 1.37
N GLN A 214 -13.47 3.47 0.20
CA GLN A 214 -14.57 4.42 0.12
C GLN A 214 -15.88 3.72 0.51
N GLN A 215 -16.69 4.41 1.32
CA GLN A 215 -18.01 3.98 1.73
C GLN A 215 -19.09 4.61 0.83
N LEU A 216 -20.31 4.05 0.84
CA LEU A 216 -21.41 4.51 -0.01
C LEU A 216 -21.83 5.97 0.22
N ASN A 217 -21.59 6.50 1.41
CA ASN A 217 -21.82 7.90 1.77
C ASN A 217 -20.67 8.83 1.34
N GLY A 218 -19.66 8.31 0.65
CA GLY A 218 -18.47 9.05 0.20
C GLY A 218 -17.35 9.19 1.25
N SER A 219 -17.58 8.81 2.52
CA SER A 219 -16.53 8.83 3.53
C SER A 219 -15.52 7.71 3.28
N TRP A 220 -14.29 7.89 3.77
CA TRP A 220 -13.25 6.87 3.69
C TRP A 220 -13.07 6.19 5.04
N THR A 221 -12.82 4.89 5.01
CA THR A 221 -12.39 4.12 6.18
C THR A 221 -11.03 3.53 5.87
N THR A 222 -10.08 3.68 6.79
CA THR A 222 -8.80 2.99 6.72
C THR A 222 -8.96 1.66 7.42
N GLN A 223 -8.45 0.58 6.84
CA GLN A 223 -8.31 -0.72 7.46
C GLN A 223 -6.82 -1.02 7.54
N MET A 224 -6.30 -1.02 8.75
CA MET A 224 -4.94 -1.47 9.05
C MET A 224 -4.94 -2.97 9.34
N GLY A 225 -3.74 -3.57 9.36
CA GLY A 225 -3.59 -4.98 9.69
C GLY A 225 -4.16 -5.92 8.62
N VAL A 226 -4.32 -5.44 7.38
CA VAL A 226 -4.49 -6.34 6.23
C VAL A 226 -3.26 -7.24 6.13
N GLY A 227 -2.08 -6.65 6.33
CA GLY A 227 -0.85 -7.34 6.68
C GLY A 227 -0.30 -6.79 8.00
N ALA A 228 0.29 -7.67 8.82
CA ALA A 228 0.91 -7.28 10.08
C ALA A 228 2.20 -6.46 9.85
N ALA A 229 2.78 -5.92 10.92
CA ALA A 229 4.10 -5.28 10.84
C ALA A 229 5.15 -6.24 10.24
N GLY A 230 5.99 -5.72 9.35
CA GLY A 230 7.08 -6.45 8.71
C GLY A 230 6.68 -7.34 7.53
N THR A 231 5.44 -7.30 7.05
CA THR A 231 4.96 -8.14 5.95
C THR A 231 5.01 -7.50 4.56
N THR A 232 5.30 -6.19 4.46
CA THR A 232 5.15 -5.40 3.23
C THR A 232 6.30 -4.43 3.06
N TRP A 233 7.18 -4.71 2.10
CA TRP A 233 8.44 -4.04 1.85
C TRP A 233 8.53 -3.41 0.45
N SER A 234 7.39 -3.31 -0.24
CA SER A 234 7.25 -2.67 -1.54
C SER A 234 5.90 -1.96 -1.64
N SER A 235 5.75 -1.12 -2.67
CA SER A 235 4.43 -0.73 -3.16
C SER A 235 3.57 -1.99 -3.42
N PRO A 236 2.32 -2.04 -2.93
CA PRO A 236 1.43 -3.16 -3.20
C PRO A 236 0.89 -3.11 -4.62
N SER A 237 0.54 -4.28 -5.16
CA SER A 237 -0.29 -4.39 -6.37
C SER A 237 -1.65 -4.97 -6.01
N LEU A 238 -2.70 -4.21 -6.28
CA LEU A 238 -4.09 -4.55 -5.97
C LEU A 238 -4.84 -4.92 -7.26
N ALA A 239 -5.57 -6.03 -7.26
CA ALA A 239 -6.44 -6.41 -8.38
C ALA A 239 -7.78 -6.94 -7.88
N ALA A 240 -8.84 -6.69 -8.66
CA ALA A 240 -10.17 -7.21 -8.40
C ALA A 240 -10.40 -8.50 -9.21
N GLY A 241 -10.70 -9.59 -8.51
CA GLY A 241 -11.16 -10.83 -9.11
C GLY A 241 -12.67 -10.86 -9.36
N PRO A 242 -13.22 -12.02 -9.73
CA PRO A 242 -14.65 -12.20 -9.93
C PRO A 242 -15.46 -11.79 -8.71
N LYS A 243 -16.63 -11.18 -8.95
CA LYS A 243 -17.49 -10.59 -7.91
C LYS A 243 -16.86 -9.42 -7.15
N GLY A 244 -15.70 -8.91 -7.59
CA GLY A 244 -15.00 -7.77 -6.99
C GLY A 244 -14.33 -8.07 -5.65
N LEU A 245 -13.93 -9.32 -5.42
CA LEU A 245 -13.05 -9.69 -4.31
C LEU A 245 -11.62 -9.29 -4.65
N LEU A 246 -10.92 -8.68 -3.70
CA LEU A 246 -9.61 -8.09 -3.95
C LEU A 246 -8.46 -9.03 -3.60
N TYR A 247 -7.38 -8.93 -4.36
CA TYR A 247 -6.08 -9.53 -4.10
C TYR A 247 -5.02 -8.43 -4.01
N ALA A 248 -4.09 -8.57 -3.09
CA ALA A 248 -2.93 -7.69 -2.96
C ALA A 248 -1.64 -8.53 -2.99
N ALA A 249 -0.69 -8.16 -3.84
CA ALA A 249 0.65 -8.74 -3.89
C ALA A 249 1.68 -7.72 -3.37
N VAL A 250 2.65 -8.17 -2.57
CA VAL A 250 3.73 -7.34 -2.04
C VAL A 250 5.05 -8.11 -2.01
N GLU A 251 6.17 -7.39 -2.02
CA GLU A 251 7.44 -7.93 -1.54
C GLU A 251 7.35 -8.09 -0.02
N GLY A 252 7.53 -9.32 0.45
CA GLY A 252 7.63 -9.69 1.86
C GLY A 252 9.08 -9.66 2.35
N PRO A 253 9.30 -9.96 3.64
CA PRO A 253 10.63 -9.98 4.23
C PRO A 253 11.57 -10.93 3.48
N SER A 254 12.85 -10.56 3.40
CA SER A 254 13.88 -11.33 2.67
C SER A 254 13.54 -11.53 1.19
N ASN A 255 12.94 -10.53 0.56
CA ASN A 255 12.65 -10.51 -0.88
C ASN A 255 11.74 -11.70 -1.28
N THR A 256 10.72 -11.97 -0.47
CA THR A 256 9.73 -13.04 -0.70
C THR A 256 8.48 -12.50 -1.41
N LEU A 257 7.69 -13.35 -2.07
CA LEU A 257 6.37 -12.93 -2.59
C LEU A 257 5.29 -13.24 -1.56
N TYR A 258 4.59 -12.22 -1.05
CA TYR A 258 3.43 -12.36 -0.17
C TYR A 258 2.15 -11.91 -0.88
N ILE A 259 1.08 -12.70 -0.71
CA ILE A 259 -0.25 -12.43 -1.26
C ILE A 259 -1.29 -12.36 -0.14
N PHE A 260 -2.11 -11.32 -0.17
CA PHE A 260 -3.30 -11.17 0.65
C PHE A 260 -4.53 -11.22 -0.26
N GLN A 261 -5.63 -11.80 0.20
CA GLN A 261 -6.85 -11.90 -0.59
C GLN A 261 -8.09 -11.74 0.27
N GLN A 262 -9.18 -11.24 -0.31
CA GLN A 262 -10.47 -11.22 0.35
C GLN A 262 -11.19 -12.56 0.20
N ASN A 263 -11.74 -13.06 1.30
CA ASN A 263 -12.66 -14.19 1.27
C ASN A 263 -14.07 -13.76 0.81
N SER A 264 -15.01 -14.69 0.75
CA SER A 264 -16.39 -14.43 0.28
C SER A 264 -17.19 -13.42 1.10
N THR A 265 -16.75 -13.08 2.32
CA THR A 265 -17.37 -12.05 3.17
C THR A 265 -16.67 -10.70 3.05
N GLY A 266 -15.63 -10.59 2.22
CA GLY A 266 -14.82 -9.38 2.05
C GLY A 266 -13.73 -9.23 3.12
N GLN A 267 -13.51 -10.22 3.99
CA GLN A 267 -12.43 -10.19 4.97
C GLN A 267 -11.10 -10.54 4.30
N TRP A 268 -10.08 -9.74 4.56
CA TRP A 268 -8.71 -10.03 4.16
C TRP A 268 -8.15 -11.24 4.91
N ILE A 269 -7.51 -12.13 4.17
CA ILE A 269 -6.75 -13.29 4.66
C ILE A 269 -5.36 -13.29 4.03
N GLY A 270 -4.39 -13.86 4.75
CA GLY A 270 -2.99 -13.92 4.31
C GLY A 270 -2.01 -13.59 5.45
N PRO A 271 -0.72 -13.42 5.13
CA PRO A 271 -0.16 -13.62 3.79
C PRO A 271 -0.07 -15.10 3.42
N ALA A 272 -0.42 -15.44 2.18
CA ALA A 272 0.11 -16.63 1.53
C ALA A 272 1.51 -16.30 0.99
N GLY A 273 2.49 -17.18 1.16
CA GLY A 273 3.88 -16.97 0.71
C GLY A 273 4.28 -17.93 -0.42
N PRO A 274 3.82 -17.73 -1.66
CA PRO A 274 4.19 -18.62 -2.78
C PRO A 274 5.65 -18.47 -3.22
N GLY A 275 6.29 -17.33 -2.96
CA GLY A 275 7.69 -17.08 -3.30
C GLY A 275 8.64 -17.37 -2.14
N GLY A 276 9.69 -18.14 -2.40
CA GLY A 276 10.79 -18.36 -1.45
C GLY A 276 11.69 -17.14 -1.25
N TRP A 277 12.72 -17.25 -0.41
CA TRP A 277 13.67 -16.16 -0.16
C TRP A 277 14.37 -15.71 -1.46
N GLY A 278 14.48 -14.39 -1.65
CA GLY A 278 15.13 -13.81 -2.84
C GLY A 278 14.35 -13.95 -4.14
N SER A 279 13.09 -14.40 -4.10
CA SER A 279 12.28 -14.62 -5.31
C SER A 279 11.70 -13.36 -5.92
N THR A 280 11.56 -12.29 -5.14
CA THR A 280 10.88 -11.05 -5.52
C THR A 280 11.75 -9.88 -5.16
N ASN A 281 12.28 -9.17 -6.16
CA ASN A 281 13.03 -7.94 -5.96
C ASN A 281 12.19 -6.77 -6.45
N GLY A 282 11.74 -5.90 -5.54
CA GLY A 282 10.85 -4.79 -5.84
C GLY A 282 9.37 -5.17 -5.89
N ALA A 283 8.54 -4.20 -6.26
CA ALA A 283 7.09 -4.36 -6.28
C ALA A 283 6.65 -5.44 -7.29
N PRO A 284 5.78 -6.39 -6.88
CA PRO A 284 5.16 -7.34 -7.79
C PRO A 284 4.03 -6.68 -8.59
N SER A 285 3.52 -7.36 -9.61
CA SER A 285 2.27 -6.97 -10.28
C SER A 285 1.32 -8.16 -10.41
N ILE A 286 0.08 -7.98 -9.95
CA ILE A 286 -0.97 -9.00 -9.98
C ILE A 286 -2.06 -8.65 -10.98
N SER A 287 -2.50 -9.64 -11.75
CA SER A 287 -3.72 -9.59 -12.56
C SER A 287 -4.61 -10.77 -12.20
N VAL A 288 -5.92 -10.59 -12.27
CA VAL A 288 -6.89 -11.67 -12.01
C VAL A 288 -7.83 -11.78 -13.20
N ASP A 289 -7.97 -12.98 -13.73
CA ASP A 289 -8.83 -13.25 -14.87
C ASP A 289 -10.32 -13.37 -14.46
N GLN A 290 -11.19 -13.51 -15.47
CA GLN A 290 -12.64 -13.67 -15.28
C GLN A 290 -13.04 -14.97 -14.56
N ASN A 291 -12.15 -15.97 -14.51
CA ASN A 291 -12.36 -17.23 -13.81
C ASN A 291 -11.88 -17.17 -12.35
N GLY A 292 -11.18 -16.09 -11.97
CA GLY A 292 -10.62 -15.92 -10.63
C GLY A 292 -9.24 -16.51 -10.46
N VAL A 293 -8.57 -16.85 -11.57
CA VAL A 293 -7.16 -17.23 -11.59
C VAL A 293 -6.33 -15.96 -11.46
N ALA A 294 -5.49 -15.91 -10.44
CA ALA A 294 -4.58 -14.80 -10.19
C ALA A 294 -3.18 -15.15 -10.70
N ASP A 295 -2.59 -14.26 -11.48
CA ASP A 295 -1.22 -14.33 -11.96
C ASP A 295 -0.41 -13.16 -11.40
N VAL A 296 0.79 -13.43 -10.92
CA VAL A 296 1.67 -12.46 -10.28
C VAL A 296 3.04 -12.50 -10.95
N ALA A 297 3.44 -11.37 -11.53
CA ALA A 297 4.77 -11.16 -12.06
C ALA A 297 5.69 -10.49 -11.05
N VAL A 298 6.95 -10.94 -11.01
CA VAL A 298 8.01 -10.36 -10.18
C VAL A 298 9.33 -10.27 -10.95
N GLN A 299 10.18 -9.32 -10.57
CA GLN A 299 11.61 -9.35 -10.93
C GLN A 299 12.31 -10.36 -10.02
N GLY A 300 12.60 -11.53 -10.57
CA GLY A 300 13.32 -12.60 -9.88
C GLY A 300 14.83 -12.39 -9.84
N PRO A 301 15.57 -13.35 -9.25
CA PRO A 301 17.02 -13.38 -9.21
C PRO A 301 17.68 -13.14 -10.56
N GLY A 302 18.79 -12.41 -10.56
CA GLY A 302 19.56 -12.14 -11.78
C GLY A 302 18.77 -11.33 -12.81
N ASN A 303 17.84 -10.48 -12.38
CA ASN A 303 17.04 -9.61 -13.26
C ASN A 303 16.22 -10.42 -14.27
N SER A 304 15.55 -11.49 -13.80
CA SER A 304 14.69 -12.36 -14.62
C SER A 304 13.21 -12.10 -14.37
N LEU A 305 12.33 -12.39 -15.34
CA LEU A 305 10.87 -12.30 -15.14
C LEU A 305 10.34 -13.64 -14.63
N TRP A 306 9.80 -13.66 -13.41
CA TRP A 306 9.16 -14.84 -12.81
C TRP A 306 7.66 -14.63 -12.64
N ILE A 307 6.89 -15.70 -12.88
CA ILE A 307 5.43 -15.70 -12.75
C ILE A 307 5.00 -16.75 -11.73
N TYR A 308 4.13 -16.35 -10.81
CA TYR A 308 3.40 -17.21 -9.88
C TYR A 308 1.92 -17.18 -10.22
N TRP A 309 1.21 -18.28 -10.06
CA TRP A 309 -0.21 -18.33 -10.39
C TRP A 309 -1.01 -19.15 -9.39
N GLN A 310 -2.30 -18.84 -9.27
CA GLN A 310 -3.26 -19.54 -8.43
C GLN A 310 -4.20 -20.39 -9.27
N GLU A 311 -4.29 -21.69 -8.99
CA GLU A 311 -5.29 -22.56 -9.63
C GLU A 311 -6.66 -22.41 -8.95
N PRO A 312 -7.77 -22.86 -9.60
CA PRO A 312 -9.13 -22.74 -9.05
C PRO A 312 -9.37 -23.41 -7.68
N ASP A 313 -8.48 -24.28 -7.23
CA ASP A 313 -8.50 -24.88 -5.89
C ASP A 313 -7.91 -23.95 -4.81
N GLY A 314 -7.40 -22.79 -5.21
CA GLY A 314 -6.78 -21.79 -4.35
C GLY A 314 -5.29 -22.01 -4.10
N ALA A 315 -4.70 -23.09 -4.62
CA ALA A 315 -3.28 -23.39 -4.46
C ALA A 315 -2.43 -22.51 -5.39
N TRP A 316 -1.30 -22.04 -4.85
CA TRP A 316 -0.32 -21.27 -5.60
C TRP A 316 0.79 -22.16 -6.17
N TYR A 317 1.22 -21.82 -7.38
CA TYR A 317 2.26 -22.51 -8.15
C TYR A 317 3.28 -21.51 -8.68
N GLY A 318 4.43 -22.03 -9.12
CA GLY A 318 5.53 -21.26 -9.68
C GLY A 318 6.83 -21.40 -8.86
N PRO A 319 7.86 -20.61 -9.21
CA PRO A 319 7.87 -19.66 -10.32
C PRO A 319 7.97 -20.36 -11.69
N ALA A 320 7.26 -19.85 -12.68
CA ALA A 320 7.61 -20.04 -14.09
C ALA A 320 8.57 -18.93 -14.51
N GLY A 321 9.76 -19.29 -15.03
CA GLY A 321 10.73 -18.31 -15.54
C GLY A 321 10.35 -17.82 -16.94
N ALA A 322 9.41 -16.88 -17.02
CA ALA A 322 8.91 -16.31 -18.28
C ALA A 322 9.99 -15.53 -19.05
N GLY A 323 10.94 -14.90 -18.34
CA GLY A 323 12.12 -14.25 -18.88
C GLY A 323 13.40 -14.81 -18.27
N GLY A 324 14.45 -14.98 -19.09
CA GLY A 324 15.76 -15.44 -18.62
C GLY A 324 16.53 -14.37 -17.82
N PRO A 325 17.73 -14.69 -17.28
CA PRO A 325 18.56 -13.71 -16.58
C PRO A 325 18.86 -12.47 -17.43
N GLY A 326 18.79 -11.30 -16.80
CA GLY A 326 19.03 -10.00 -17.45
C GLY A 326 17.92 -9.55 -18.39
N SER A 327 16.68 -10.05 -18.25
CA SER A 327 15.53 -9.65 -19.05
C SER A 327 14.70 -8.51 -18.45
N THR A 328 14.83 -8.27 -17.15
CA THR A 328 13.88 -7.49 -16.36
C THR A 328 14.63 -6.66 -15.33
N TYR A 329 14.73 -5.35 -15.58
CA TYR A 329 15.45 -4.38 -14.76
C TYR A 329 14.53 -3.47 -13.95
N SER A 330 13.23 -3.74 -13.99
CA SER A 330 12.21 -3.01 -13.27
C SER A 330 11.17 -3.95 -12.66
N SER A 331 10.37 -3.42 -11.73
CA SER A 331 9.13 -4.07 -11.31
C SER A 331 8.19 -4.27 -12.51
N PRO A 332 7.63 -5.46 -12.75
CA PRO A 332 6.78 -5.70 -13.91
C PRO A 332 5.42 -5.00 -13.79
N SER A 333 4.68 -4.92 -14.89
CA SER A 333 3.25 -4.55 -14.90
C SER A 333 2.43 -5.53 -15.73
N MET A 334 1.39 -6.08 -15.11
CA MET A 334 0.52 -7.11 -15.66
C MET A 334 -0.82 -6.53 -16.11
N ALA A 335 -1.30 -6.96 -17.27
CA ALA A 335 -2.68 -6.79 -17.69
C ALA A 335 -3.16 -8.01 -18.49
N LEU A 336 -4.46 -8.06 -18.80
CA LEU A 336 -5.02 -9.12 -19.63
C LEU A 336 -4.94 -8.72 -21.10
N GLY A 337 -4.20 -9.48 -21.91
CA GLY A 337 -4.14 -9.33 -23.36
C GLY A 337 -5.24 -10.08 -24.12
N PRO A 338 -5.07 -10.23 -25.44
CA PRO A 338 -6.06 -10.85 -26.31
C PRO A 338 -6.49 -12.24 -25.83
N GLY A 339 -7.80 -12.49 -25.82
CA GLY A 339 -8.36 -13.75 -25.29
C GLY A 339 -8.42 -13.83 -23.76
N GLY A 340 -8.05 -12.75 -23.05
CA GLY A 340 -8.11 -12.69 -21.59
C GLY A 340 -6.95 -13.40 -20.89
N LEU A 341 -5.84 -13.62 -21.61
CA LEU A 341 -4.63 -14.21 -21.06
C LEU A 341 -3.70 -13.14 -20.53
N PRO A 342 -2.89 -13.41 -19.49
CA PRO A 342 -1.99 -12.41 -18.93
C PRO A 342 -0.86 -12.03 -19.88
N GLU A 343 -0.53 -10.74 -19.89
CA GLU A 343 0.67 -10.16 -20.47
C GLU A 343 1.43 -9.34 -19.41
N ALA A 344 2.75 -9.31 -19.52
CA ALA A 344 3.64 -8.59 -18.62
C ALA A 344 4.51 -7.60 -19.42
N ALA A 345 4.59 -6.36 -18.97
CA ALA A 345 5.53 -5.37 -19.46
C ALA A 345 6.64 -5.14 -18.44
N VAL A 346 7.88 -5.00 -18.93
CA VAL A 346 9.08 -4.75 -18.13
C VAL A 346 10.04 -3.81 -18.85
N GLU A 347 10.90 -3.16 -18.08
CA GLU A 347 12.12 -2.58 -18.61
C GLU A 347 13.12 -3.70 -18.89
N GLY A 348 13.45 -3.87 -20.17
CA GLY A 348 14.50 -4.75 -20.64
C GLY A 348 15.87 -4.07 -20.69
N PRO A 349 16.90 -4.81 -21.15
CA PRO A 349 18.25 -4.27 -21.34
C PRO A 349 18.29 -2.94 -22.10
N SER A 350 19.20 -2.06 -21.70
CA SER A 350 19.35 -0.73 -22.33
C SER A 350 18.09 0.12 -22.25
N ASN A 351 17.32 -0.01 -21.16
CA ASN A 351 16.17 0.83 -20.85
C ASN A 351 15.10 0.75 -21.96
N SER A 352 14.85 -0.45 -22.48
CA SER A 352 13.93 -0.69 -23.60
C SER A 352 12.67 -1.40 -23.10
N LEU A 353 11.49 -1.01 -23.59
CA LEU A 353 10.24 -1.67 -23.21
C LEU A 353 10.15 -3.08 -23.81
N TRP A 354 10.01 -4.10 -22.96
CA TRP A 354 9.85 -5.51 -23.33
C TRP A 354 8.50 -6.06 -22.85
N ILE A 355 7.86 -6.89 -23.68
CA ILE A 355 6.55 -7.51 -23.43
C ILE A 355 6.67 -9.02 -23.48
N TYR A 356 6.09 -9.69 -22.49
CA TYR A 356 5.92 -11.14 -22.40
C TYR A 356 4.43 -11.47 -22.36
N TRP A 357 4.01 -12.58 -22.97
CA TRP A 357 2.61 -12.97 -23.00
C TRP A 357 2.41 -14.46 -22.83
N TYR A 358 1.27 -14.83 -22.27
CA TYR A 358 0.89 -16.21 -22.07
C TYR A 358 0.06 -16.74 -23.25
N LEU A 359 0.40 -17.91 -23.76
CA LEU A 359 -0.35 -18.57 -24.82
C LEU A 359 -1.41 -19.53 -24.26
N PRO A 360 -2.52 -19.78 -25.00
CA PRO A 360 -3.50 -20.80 -24.62
C PRO A 360 -2.92 -22.21 -24.45
N THR A 361 -1.74 -22.46 -25.02
CA THR A 361 -0.99 -23.72 -24.88
C THR A 361 -0.33 -23.90 -23.52
N GLY A 362 -0.38 -22.88 -22.64
CA GLY A 362 0.20 -22.93 -21.31
C GLY A 362 1.67 -22.53 -21.25
N LEU A 363 2.13 -21.66 -22.16
CA LEU A 363 3.53 -21.25 -22.25
C LEU A 363 3.63 -19.72 -22.27
N TRP A 364 4.56 -19.19 -21.47
CA TRP A 364 5.01 -17.81 -21.57
C TRP A 364 6.00 -17.65 -22.73
N VAL A 365 5.79 -16.63 -23.55
CA VAL A 365 6.63 -16.30 -24.70
C VAL A 365 6.99 -14.81 -24.68
N GLY A 366 8.01 -14.46 -25.46
CA GLY A 366 8.60 -13.12 -25.50
C GLY A 366 10.12 -13.17 -25.42
N PRO A 367 10.79 -12.02 -25.26
CA PRO A 367 10.19 -10.68 -25.29
C PRO A 367 9.83 -10.25 -26.72
N ALA A 368 8.71 -9.53 -26.86
CA ALA A 368 8.57 -8.55 -27.93
C ALA A 368 9.15 -7.23 -27.43
N GLY A 369 9.98 -6.55 -28.22
CA GLY A 369 10.59 -5.27 -27.85
C GLY A 369 10.02 -4.10 -28.66
N PRO A 370 8.80 -3.60 -28.34
CA PRO A 370 8.24 -2.45 -29.04
C PRO A 370 8.99 -1.14 -28.76
N GLY A 371 9.70 -1.05 -27.64
CA GLY A 371 10.54 0.08 -27.28
C GLY A 371 11.96 -0.06 -27.84
N ALA A 372 12.48 1.01 -28.46
CA ALA A 372 13.90 1.12 -28.75
C ALA A 372 14.72 1.34 -27.46
N PRO A 373 16.04 1.14 -27.45
CA PRO A 373 16.88 1.47 -26.30
C PRO A 373 16.64 2.91 -25.80
N GLY A 374 16.48 3.07 -24.48
CA GLY A 374 16.16 4.34 -23.82
C GLY A 374 14.67 4.71 -23.82
N SER A 375 13.78 3.89 -24.38
CA SER A 375 12.33 4.17 -24.41
C SER A 375 11.65 4.12 -23.06
N ASP A 376 12.21 3.38 -22.11
CA ASP A 376 11.66 3.17 -20.78
C ASP A 376 12.76 3.44 -19.77
N ASN A 377 12.88 4.71 -19.37
CA ASN A 377 13.74 5.09 -18.27
C ASN A 377 12.88 5.04 -17.02
N PRO A 378 13.07 4.08 -16.10
CA PRO A 378 12.47 4.20 -14.80
C PRO A 378 12.87 5.57 -14.26
N SER A 379 11.90 6.34 -13.74
CA SER A 379 12.26 7.33 -12.75
C SER A 379 13.18 6.61 -11.78
N GLY A 380 14.36 7.18 -11.50
CA GLY A 380 15.08 6.85 -10.28
C GLY A 380 14.26 7.31 -9.08
N ASP A 381 13.02 6.83 -8.97
CA ASP A 381 12.18 6.98 -7.82
C ASP A 381 12.93 6.24 -6.71
N PRO A 382 13.40 6.94 -5.68
CA PRO A 382 14.17 6.36 -4.60
C PRO A 382 13.40 5.34 -3.75
N GLY A 383 12.16 5.00 -4.13
CA GLY A 383 11.21 4.14 -3.43
C GLY A 383 11.70 2.74 -3.05
N THR A 384 12.88 2.31 -3.49
CA THR A 384 13.54 1.11 -2.94
C THR A 384 15.03 1.27 -2.62
N ALA A 385 15.65 2.45 -2.80
CA ALA A 385 17.11 2.57 -2.64
C ALA A 385 17.63 3.77 -1.86
N ASN A 386 16.80 4.77 -1.51
CA ASN A 386 17.10 5.79 -0.50
C ASN A 386 15.84 6.64 -0.35
N ILE A 387 14.97 6.32 0.63
CA ILE A 387 14.21 7.41 1.25
C ILE A 387 15.24 8.51 1.49
N PRO A 388 15.06 9.75 0.98
CA PRO A 388 15.92 10.84 1.40
C PRO A 388 16.00 10.73 2.93
N PRO A 389 17.18 10.77 3.57
CA PRO A 389 17.18 10.83 5.03
C PRO A 389 16.17 11.92 5.39
N PRO A 390 15.20 11.60 6.26
CA PRO A 390 14.09 12.50 6.55
C PRO A 390 14.70 13.89 6.72
N PRO A 391 14.16 14.92 6.05
CA PRO A 391 14.72 16.26 6.14
C PRO A 391 14.94 16.50 7.62
N SER A 392 16.17 16.84 8.04
CA SER A 392 16.58 17.03 9.44
C SER A 392 15.37 17.32 10.35
N GLY A 393 14.76 16.29 10.96
CA GLY A 393 13.37 16.42 11.40
C GLY A 393 12.53 15.14 11.50
N VAL A 394 13.11 13.96 11.82
CA VAL A 394 12.28 12.82 12.30
C VAL A 394 11.44 13.27 13.49
N GLY A 395 12.02 14.11 14.35
CA GLY A 395 11.31 14.79 15.42
C GLY A 395 10.03 15.48 14.96
N ASP A 396 10.12 16.33 13.93
CA ASP A 396 8.97 17.09 13.44
C ASP A 396 7.88 16.19 12.84
N VAL A 397 8.26 15.11 12.16
CA VAL A 397 7.30 14.11 11.64
C VAL A 397 6.65 13.34 12.79
N THR A 398 7.44 12.87 13.75
CA THR A 398 6.97 12.19 14.96
C THR A 398 5.98 13.06 15.74
N ALA A 399 6.29 14.34 15.94
CA ALA A 399 5.41 15.29 16.58
C ALA A 399 4.12 15.56 15.79
N ALA A 400 4.22 15.70 14.47
CA ALA A 400 3.05 15.88 13.61
C ALA A 400 2.12 14.66 13.63
N ILE A 401 2.68 13.44 13.67
CA ILE A 401 1.91 12.21 13.81
C ILE A 401 1.25 12.17 15.18
N ALA A 402 2.00 12.42 16.26
CA ALA A 402 1.48 12.39 17.63
C ALA A 402 0.32 13.38 17.80
N THR A 403 0.53 14.65 17.45
CA THR A 403 -0.50 15.70 17.55
C THR A 403 -1.71 15.43 16.65
N GLY A 404 -1.51 14.81 15.48
CA GLY A 404 -2.61 14.39 14.60
C GLY A 404 -3.49 13.26 15.17
N GLN A 405 -3.09 12.61 16.27
CA GLN A 405 -3.88 11.58 16.95
C GLN A 405 -4.72 12.11 18.12
N ASP A 406 -4.57 13.38 18.49
CA ASP A 406 -5.29 14.00 19.62
C ASP A 406 -6.80 13.75 19.55
N GLY A 407 -7.39 13.35 20.68
CA GLY A 407 -8.80 12.98 20.79
C GLY A 407 -9.16 11.57 20.29
N THR A 408 -8.22 10.79 19.76
CA THR A 408 -8.47 9.36 19.49
C THR A 408 -8.70 8.65 20.82
N ALA A 409 -9.88 8.03 20.97
CA ALA A 409 -10.36 7.60 22.27
C ALA A 409 -10.87 6.17 22.29
N ASP A 410 -11.07 5.69 23.51
CA ASP A 410 -11.61 4.38 23.82
C ASP A 410 -12.98 4.13 23.19
N ASN A 411 -13.21 2.89 22.74
CA ASN A 411 -14.50 2.48 22.20
C ASN A 411 -14.92 1.09 22.74
N PRO A 412 -15.99 0.99 23.55
CA PRO A 412 -16.86 2.07 24.00
C PRO A 412 -16.15 3.06 24.94
N PRO A 413 -16.67 4.30 25.10
CA PRO A 413 -16.07 5.25 26.02
C PRO A 413 -15.97 4.72 27.45
N SER A 414 -14.83 4.95 28.08
CA SER A 414 -14.49 4.49 29.42
C SER A 414 -13.93 5.64 30.26
N THR A 415 -14.30 5.69 31.55
CA THR A 415 -13.81 6.70 32.50
C THR A 415 -12.97 6.07 33.62
N ARG A 416 -12.47 4.85 33.38
CA ARG A 416 -11.62 4.07 34.28
C ARG A 416 -10.97 2.92 33.51
N PHE A 417 -9.75 2.53 33.87
CA PHE A 417 -8.97 1.48 33.22
C PHE A 417 -9.48 0.03 33.39
N ALA A 418 -10.77 -0.17 33.71
CA ALA A 418 -11.37 -1.49 33.89
C ALA A 418 -11.77 -2.17 32.57
N LEU A 419 -12.10 -1.36 31.56
CA LEU A 419 -12.32 -1.77 30.18
C LEU A 419 -11.69 -0.65 29.34
N ASP A 420 -10.52 -0.92 28.80
CA ASP A 420 -9.61 0.03 28.19
C ASP A 420 -9.41 -0.33 26.71
N CYS A 421 -10.45 -0.04 25.94
CA CYS A 421 -10.63 -0.53 24.60
C CYS A 421 -10.03 0.44 23.59
N ASN A 422 -8.78 0.22 23.21
CA ASN A 422 -8.04 1.12 22.33
C ASN A 422 -7.73 0.51 20.94
N PRO A 423 -7.49 1.34 19.92
CA PRO A 423 -7.14 0.85 18.60
C PRO A 423 -5.65 0.48 18.45
N TYR A 424 -4.74 1.15 19.16
CA TYR A 424 -3.27 1.06 19.01
C TYR A 424 -2.73 -0.35 19.25
N THR A 425 -3.13 -0.98 20.36
CA THR A 425 -2.83 -2.37 20.69
C THR A 425 -3.34 -3.32 19.62
N ALA A 426 -4.53 -3.08 19.07
CA ALA A 426 -5.11 -3.90 18.01
C ALA A 426 -4.29 -3.80 16.72
N VAL A 427 -3.80 -2.61 16.36
CA VAL A 427 -2.92 -2.39 15.19
C VAL A 427 -1.63 -3.17 15.32
N LEU A 428 -0.97 -3.03 16.47
CA LEU A 428 0.41 -3.50 16.64
C LEU A 428 0.51 -5.01 16.79
N TYR A 429 -0.48 -5.64 17.43
CA TYR A 429 -0.34 -7.04 17.85
C TYR A 429 -1.46 -7.97 17.39
N GLY A 430 -2.56 -7.46 16.82
CA GLY A 430 -3.71 -8.30 16.43
C GLY A 430 -4.24 -9.16 17.59
N ARG A 431 -4.17 -8.66 18.83
CA ARG A 431 -4.48 -9.40 20.06
C ARG A 431 -5.95 -9.86 20.15
N PRO A 432 -6.26 -10.89 20.97
CA PRO A 432 -7.62 -11.38 21.16
C PRO A 432 -8.54 -10.25 21.62
N ILE A 433 -9.51 -9.92 20.79
CA ILE A 433 -10.39 -8.81 21.02
C ILE A 433 -11.40 -9.16 22.12
N ALA A 434 -11.52 -8.31 23.14
CA ALA A 434 -12.61 -8.44 24.09
C ALA A 434 -13.94 -8.19 23.35
N ALA A 435 -14.91 -9.09 23.50
CA ALA A 435 -16.21 -8.96 22.83
C ALA A 435 -16.95 -7.65 23.18
N ALA A 436 -16.59 -7.02 24.29
CA ALA A 436 -17.11 -5.73 24.73
C ALA A 436 -16.49 -4.52 23.99
N CYS A 437 -15.38 -4.68 23.29
CA CYS A 437 -14.73 -3.58 22.58
C CYS A 437 -15.40 -3.30 21.22
N GLY A 438 -15.58 -2.00 20.96
CA GLY A 438 -16.13 -1.45 19.74
C GLY A 438 -15.12 -1.44 18.58
N VAL A 439 -15.55 -0.89 17.45
CA VAL A 439 -14.72 -0.73 16.25
C VAL A 439 -14.29 0.72 16.15
N ASN A 440 -12.98 0.96 16.04
CA ASN A 440 -12.48 2.28 15.69
C ASN A 440 -12.57 2.43 14.16
N ASN A 441 -13.41 3.36 13.69
CA ASN A 441 -13.66 3.55 12.27
C ASN A 441 -12.50 4.24 11.53
N TYR A 442 -11.69 5.01 12.26
CA TYR A 442 -10.52 5.67 11.70
C TYR A 442 -9.47 4.64 11.28
N PHE A 443 -9.27 3.65 12.14
CA PHE A 443 -8.28 2.58 11.99
C PHE A 443 -8.84 1.29 11.37
N GLY A 444 -10.17 1.16 11.32
CA GLY A 444 -10.88 -0.01 10.75
C GLY A 444 -10.62 -1.31 11.50
N VAL A 445 -10.17 -1.21 12.76
CA VAL A 445 -9.89 -2.34 13.64
C VAL A 445 -10.91 -2.37 14.77
N ARG A 446 -11.20 -3.57 15.27
CA ARG A 446 -11.89 -3.71 16.55
C ARG A 446 -10.86 -3.49 17.65
N ASN A 447 -11.19 -2.64 18.61
CA ASN A 447 -10.29 -2.25 19.68
C ASN A 447 -9.93 -3.45 20.56
N ALA A 448 -8.74 -3.42 21.15
CA ALA A 448 -8.26 -4.42 22.11
C ALA A 448 -8.30 -3.84 23.52
N ASN A 449 -8.52 -4.69 24.53
CA ASN A 449 -8.66 -4.27 25.93
C ASN A 449 -7.32 -4.38 26.67
N GLU A 450 -6.56 -3.30 26.76
CA GLU A 450 -5.23 -3.20 27.39
C GLU A 450 -4.85 -1.72 27.58
N GLU A 451 -4.06 -1.39 28.61
CA GLU A 451 -3.38 -0.09 28.76
C GLU A 451 -2.46 0.17 27.56
N TRP A 452 -2.42 1.40 27.06
CA TRP A 452 -1.98 1.65 25.69
C TRP A 452 -1.15 2.91 25.46
N CYS A 453 -0.67 3.57 26.51
CA CYS A 453 0.27 4.70 26.37
C CYS A 453 1.54 4.30 25.58
N ALA A 454 2.11 3.12 25.89
CA ALA A 454 3.28 2.59 25.20
C ALA A 454 2.98 2.15 23.76
N ASP A 455 1.80 1.60 23.52
CA ASP A 455 1.37 1.17 22.19
C ASP A 455 1.11 2.37 21.27
N PHE A 456 0.53 3.44 21.80
CA PHE A 456 0.42 4.72 21.12
C PHE A 456 1.80 5.27 20.74
N ALA A 457 2.70 5.46 21.71
CA ALA A 457 4.03 6.01 21.48
C ALA A 457 4.83 5.16 20.48
N LYS A 458 4.73 3.82 20.58
CA LYS A 458 5.37 2.90 19.65
C LYS A 458 4.80 3.02 18.25
N LEU A 459 3.48 3.12 18.09
CA LEU A 459 2.87 3.32 16.78
C LEU A 459 3.32 4.66 16.19
N VAL A 460 3.37 5.73 16.97
CA VAL A 460 3.85 7.05 16.51
C VAL A 460 5.27 6.96 15.96
N TRP A 461 6.20 6.35 16.69
CA TRP A 461 7.58 6.15 16.23
C TRP A 461 7.66 5.27 14.97
N LEU A 462 6.97 4.13 14.96
CA LEU A 462 6.89 3.26 13.79
C LEU A 462 6.31 3.99 12.57
N SER A 463 5.30 4.82 12.80
CA SER A 463 4.66 5.67 11.80
C SER A 463 5.51 6.84 11.40
N ALA A 464 6.57 7.21 12.12
CA ALA A 464 7.54 8.23 11.72
C ALA A 464 8.72 7.66 10.92
N GLY A 465 8.77 6.33 10.78
CA GLY A 465 9.83 5.62 10.08
C GLY A 465 10.89 4.99 11.01
N GLU A 466 10.67 4.96 12.33
CA GLU A 466 11.64 4.39 13.27
C GLU A 466 11.64 2.87 13.23
N GLY A 467 12.65 2.32 12.56
CA GLY A 467 12.76 0.90 12.24
C GLY A 467 13.75 0.10 13.10
N TRP A 468 14.55 0.73 13.97
CA TRP A 468 15.61 -0.01 14.68
C TRP A 468 15.08 -0.82 15.85
N ASN A 469 14.85 -2.11 15.59
CA ASN A 469 14.52 -3.13 16.60
C ASN A 469 13.37 -2.73 17.56
N THR A 470 12.44 -1.88 17.13
CA THR A 470 11.23 -1.49 17.88
C THR A 470 10.32 -2.69 18.18
N GLY A 471 10.61 -3.87 17.63
CA GLY A 471 10.04 -5.16 18.03
C GLY A 471 10.30 -5.54 19.49
N VAL A 472 11.30 -4.93 20.17
CA VAL A 472 11.52 -5.14 21.62
C VAL A 472 10.72 -4.18 22.50
N LEU A 473 10.17 -3.08 21.94
CA LEU A 473 9.20 -2.26 22.66
C LEU A 473 7.95 -3.12 22.89
N SER A 474 7.49 -3.15 24.13
CA SER A 474 6.33 -3.93 24.56
C SER A 474 5.24 -2.97 25.04
N PRO A 475 4.03 -3.47 25.38
CA PRO A 475 2.99 -2.63 25.98
C PRO A 475 3.39 -1.97 27.32
N SER A 476 4.56 -2.31 27.90
CA SER A 476 5.09 -1.63 29.08
C SER A 476 5.80 -0.32 28.71
N ALA A 477 5.43 0.80 29.34
CA ALA A 477 6.11 2.09 29.20
C ALA A 477 7.60 2.02 29.54
N ALA A 478 8.00 1.19 30.51
CA ALA A 478 9.40 0.99 30.89
C ALA A 478 10.25 0.37 29.78
N SER A 479 9.62 -0.23 28.76
CA SER A 479 10.33 -0.80 27.62
C SER A 479 11.05 0.27 26.80
N PHE A 480 10.57 1.52 26.80
CA PHE A 480 11.27 2.65 26.16
C PHE A 480 12.60 2.96 26.85
N TYR A 481 12.62 2.97 28.19
CA TYR A 481 13.87 3.09 28.95
C TYR A 481 14.82 1.94 28.63
N ALA A 482 14.31 0.69 28.66
CA ALA A 482 15.14 -0.48 28.39
C ALA A 482 15.75 -0.43 26.99
N TRP A 483 14.98 0.03 26.02
CA TRP A 483 15.40 0.18 24.63
C TRP A 483 16.45 1.28 24.44
N GLY A 484 16.27 2.47 25.04
CA GLY A 484 17.28 3.54 25.03
C GLY A 484 18.57 3.12 25.74
N ALA A 485 18.46 2.45 26.89
CA ALA A 485 19.60 1.92 27.63
C ALA A 485 20.37 0.86 26.83
N GLN A 486 19.68 0.00 26.08
CA GLN A 486 20.30 -0.98 25.19
C GLN A 486 21.09 -0.32 24.05
N ARG A 487 20.65 0.87 23.61
CA ARG A 487 21.33 1.73 22.63
C ARG A 487 22.50 2.52 23.24
N GLY A 488 22.72 2.40 24.56
CA GLY A 488 23.78 3.13 25.26
C GLY A 488 23.44 4.59 25.55
N GLU A 489 22.17 4.98 25.50
CA GLU A 489 21.73 6.33 25.87
C GLU A 489 21.94 6.59 27.36
N SER A 490 22.31 7.83 27.69
CA SER A 490 22.49 8.26 29.09
C SER A 490 21.15 8.73 29.67
N LEU A 491 20.37 7.79 30.15
CA LEU A 491 19.04 8.04 30.71
C LEU A 491 19.14 8.42 32.19
N VAL A 492 19.38 9.71 32.47
CA VAL A 492 19.53 10.23 33.83
C VAL A 492 18.22 10.84 34.31
N ALA A 493 17.70 10.31 35.42
CA ALA A 493 16.45 10.77 36.04
C ALA A 493 16.40 12.29 36.24
N ASN A 494 15.26 12.90 35.92
CA ASN A 494 14.97 14.32 36.10
C ASN A 494 15.96 15.25 35.38
N SER A 495 16.52 14.78 34.27
CA SER A 495 17.49 15.53 33.49
C SER A 495 17.48 15.10 32.03
N GLY A 496 18.16 15.87 31.19
CA GLY A 496 18.20 15.68 29.75
C GLY A 496 17.82 16.98 29.04
N SER A 497 18.10 17.03 27.74
CA SER A 497 17.66 18.11 26.86
C SER A 497 16.67 17.51 25.88
N PRO A 498 15.36 17.79 26.03
CA PRO A 498 14.36 17.21 25.15
C PRO A 498 14.58 17.68 23.72
N GLN A 499 14.32 16.78 22.79
CA GLN A 499 14.13 17.08 21.38
C GLN A 499 12.70 16.74 20.99
N VAL A 500 12.19 17.46 19.98
CA VAL A 500 10.92 17.11 19.36
C VAL A 500 11.02 15.68 18.85
N GLY A 501 10.01 14.86 19.16
CA GLY A 501 9.94 13.43 18.83
C GLY A 501 10.48 12.47 19.89
N ASP A 502 11.18 12.95 20.92
CA ASP A 502 11.60 12.12 22.05
C ASP A 502 10.39 11.50 22.76
N ALA A 503 10.54 10.29 23.27
CA ALA A 503 9.61 9.75 24.25
C ALA A 503 9.99 10.27 25.63
N ILE A 504 9.01 10.77 26.39
CA ILE A 504 9.19 11.08 27.80
C ILE A 504 8.55 9.95 28.63
N VAL A 505 9.34 9.32 29.48
CA VAL A 505 8.91 8.18 30.31
C VAL A 505 8.86 8.61 31.77
N PHE A 506 7.74 8.39 32.44
CA PHE A 506 7.47 8.77 33.83
C PHE A 506 7.54 7.55 34.76
N PHE A 507 8.09 7.74 35.96
CA PHE A 507 8.43 6.68 36.91
C PHE A 507 8.07 7.05 38.34
N PRO A 508 7.68 6.05 39.16
CA PRO A 508 7.47 6.28 40.56
C PRO A 508 8.76 6.77 41.23
N PRO A 509 8.64 7.53 42.34
CA PRO A 509 9.80 8.03 43.08
C PRO A 509 10.82 6.91 43.39
N GLY A 510 12.06 7.09 42.94
CA GLY A 510 13.18 6.18 43.20
C GLY A 510 13.22 4.93 42.33
N SER A 511 12.36 4.82 41.30
CA SER A 511 12.18 3.59 40.51
C SER A 511 12.60 3.70 39.04
N VAL A 512 13.43 4.68 38.68
CA VAL A 512 13.88 4.87 37.28
C VAL A 512 14.72 3.68 36.81
N GLY A 513 14.23 2.96 35.79
CA GLY A 513 14.87 1.78 35.23
C GLY A 513 13.97 1.00 34.26
N GLY A 514 14.43 -0.16 33.77
CA GLY A 514 13.66 -0.98 32.82
C GLY A 514 12.57 -1.88 33.44
N GLY A 515 12.23 -1.69 34.72
CA GLY A 515 11.33 -2.59 35.46
C GLY A 515 9.86 -2.20 35.41
N TYR A 516 9.55 -0.93 35.67
CA TYR A 516 8.20 -0.37 35.68
C TYR A 516 8.28 1.14 35.45
N ALA A 517 7.29 1.70 34.77
CA ALA A 517 7.09 3.12 34.52
C ALA A 517 5.58 3.35 34.53
N ASP A 518 5.12 4.48 35.07
CA ASP A 518 3.70 4.83 35.11
C ASP A 518 3.17 5.18 33.73
N HIS A 519 3.99 5.82 32.90
CA HIS A 519 3.52 6.36 31.62
C HIS A 519 4.65 6.64 30.62
N VAL A 520 4.27 6.73 29.35
CA VAL A 520 5.12 7.26 28.28
C VAL A 520 4.29 8.15 27.34
N GLY A 521 4.83 9.32 27.02
CA GLY A 521 4.27 10.26 26.03
C GLY A 521 5.32 10.66 24.99
N ILE A 522 4.90 11.42 23.98
CA ILE A 522 5.77 11.92 22.90
C ILE A 522 5.92 13.43 23.02
N VAL A 523 7.16 13.93 23.01
CA VAL A 523 7.46 15.37 22.99
C VAL A 523 7.10 15.93 21.61
N SER A 524 6.09 16.79 21.54
CA SER A 524 5.63 17.41 20.28
C SER A 524 6.21 18.79 20.03
N ALA A 525 6.65 19.49 21.09
CA ALA A 525 7.36 20.76 20.97
C ALA A 525 8.32 20.98 22.15
N VAL A 526 9.38 21.75 21.90
CA VAL A 526 10.30 22.24 22.94
C VAL A 526 10.26 23.75 22.94
N ASN A 527 9.74 24.34 24.02
CA ASN A 527 9.42 25.75 24.07
C ASN A 527 10.62 26.59 24.56
N PRO A 528 10.79 27.84 24.08
CA PRO A 528 11.91 28.70 24.49
C PRO A 528 11.95 29.03 25.98
N ASN A 529 10.83 28.92 26.69
CA ASN A 529 10.69 29.12 28.13
C ASN A 529 11.16 27.91 28.97
N GLY A 530 11.58 26.81 28.32
CA GLY A 530 12.03 25.58 28.96
C GLY A 530 10.91 24.59 29.31
N THR A 531 9.67 24.85 28.89
CA THR A 531 8.59 23.85 28.92
C THR A 531 8.61 22.99 27.65
N ILE A 532 7.83 21.93 27.65
CA ILE A 532 7.59 21.08 26.48
C ILE A 532 6.10 20.93 26.24
N ASP A 533 5.72 20.64 25.00
CA ASP A 533 4.39 20.10 24.70
C ASP A 533 4.54 18.58 24.58
N ILE A 534 3.60 17.84 25.15
CA ILE A 534 3.58 16.38 25.14
C ILE A 534 2.24 15.87 24.63
N VAL A 535 2.28 14.76 23.90
CA VAL A 535 1.08 14.02 23.52
C VAL A 535 1.11 12.68 24.23
N ASN A 536 0.08 12.43 25.03
CA ASN A 536 -0.08 11.26 25.87
C ASN A 536 -1.16 10.36 25.27
N GLY A 537 -0.89 9.07 25.12
CA GLY A 537 -1.93 8.07 24.86
C GLY A 537 -2.49 7.55 26.19
N ASP A 538 -3.68 6.97 26.20
CA ASP A 538 -4.26 6.33 27.38
C ASP A 538 -4.44 7.26 28.59
N PHE A 539 -4.86 8.51 28.32
CA PHE A 539 -5.01 9.53 29.34
C PHE A 539 -6.47 9.65 29.79
N LEU A 540 -6.69 9.60 31.10
CA LEU A 540 -8.04 9.61 31.69
C LEU A 540 -8.63 11.03 31.68
N GLN A 541 -9.65 11.24 30.85
CA GLN A 541 -10.42 12.49 30.83
C GLN A 541 -11.79 12.34 31.51
N SER A 542 -12.53 13.45 31.57
CA SER A 542 -13.86 13.48 32.20
C SER A 542 -14.93 12.63 31.50
N GLN A 543 -14.78 12.37 30.20
CA GLN A 543 -15.77 11.67 29.37
C GLN A 543 -15.25 10.35 28.79
N ASN A 544 -13.94 10.25 28.54
CA ASN A 544 -13.33 9.07 27.95
C ASN A 544 -11.84 8.98 28.30
N ILE A 545 -11.24 7.81 28.12
CA ILE A 545 -9.79 7.64 28.04
C ILE A 545 -9.41 7.91 26.58
N ALA A 546 -8.42 8.79 26.36
CA ALA A 546 -8.08 9.27 25.01
C ALA A 546 -6.61 9.67 24.87
N VAL A 547 -6.20 9.89 23.63
CA VAL A 547 -5.00 10.67 23.33
C VAL A 547 -5.27 12.12 23.72
N GLU A 548 -4.34 12.72 24.45
CA GLU A 548 -4.41 14.10 24.91
C GLU A 548 -3.10 14.83 24.65
N GLN A 549 -3.20 16.03 24.07
CA GLN A 549 -2.08 16.96 24.00
C GLN A 549 -2.08 17.94 25.18
N ASP A 550 -1.00 17.91 25.97
CA ASP A 550 -0.72 18.86 27.04
C ASP A 550 0.39 19.84 26.63
N ASN A 551 0.09 21.14 26.66
CA ASN A 551 1.04 22.18 26.28
C ASN A 551 1.69 22.85 27.49
N ASP A 552 2.88 23.41 27.29
CA ASP A 552 3.62 24.15 28.32
C ASP A 552 3.91 23.35 29.62
N VAL A 553 4.19 22.07 29.45
CA VAL A 553 4.46 21.13 30.54
C VAL A 553 5.88 21.31 31.12
N LEU A 554 5.94 21.38 32.46
CA LEU A 554 7.15 21.09 33.23
C LEU A 554 7.05 19.65 33.76
N PRO A 555 7.87 18.70 33.29
CA PRO A 555 7.67 17.28 33.55
C PRO A 555 7.52 16.88 35.03
N GLY A 556 8.34 17.42 35.92
CA GLY A 556 8.29 17.09 37.36
C GLY A 556 6.98 17.52 38.03
N PRO A 557 6.62 18.83 38.01
CA PRO A 557 5.34 19.32 38.52
C PRO A 557 4.13 18.65 37.86
N TYR A 558 4.18 18.44 36.54
CA TYR A 558 3.11 17.78 35.80
C TYR A 558 2.91 16.34 36.28
N ALA A 559 3.94 15.50 36.26
CA ALA A 559 3.85 14.11 36.69
C ALA A 559 3.37 14.00 38.14
N SER A 560 3.85 14.90 39.01
CA SER A 560 3.42 14.94 40.42
C SER A 560 1.95 15.29 40.61
N SER A 561 1.35 16.01 39.67
CA SER A 561 -0.08 16.36 39.70
C SER A 561 -0.99 15.24 39.16
N ILE A 562 -0.46 14.38 38.29
CA ILE A 562 -1.21 13.29 37.66
C ILE A 562 -1.14 12.01 38.49
N TRP A 563 0.06 11.60 38.93
CA TRP A 563 0.25 10.31 39.61
C TRP A 563 0.56 10.44 41.10
N SER A 564 1.76 10.90 41.47
CA SER A 564 2.17 10.98 42.88
C SER A 564 3.28 12.02 43.14
N PRO A 565 3.40 12.59 44.35
CA PRO A 565 4.50 13.49 44.65
C PRO A 565 5.88 12.82 44.50
N GLY A 566 6.77 13.46 43.75
CA GLY A 566 8.16 13.01 43.59
C GLY A 566 8.41 12.08 42.40
N GLU A 567 7.42 11.95 41.51
CA GLU A 567 7.57 11.29 40.20
C GLU A 567 8.83 11.75 39.47
N GLN A 568 9.47 10.81 38.80
CA GLN A 568 10.69 11.03 38.04
C GLN A 568 10.46 10.79 36.56
N TRP A 569 11.31 11.35 35.72
CA TRP A 569 11.17 11.21 34.28
C TRP A 569 12.53 11.08 33.58
N VAL A 570 12.52 10.53 32.37
CA VAL A 570 13.65 10.56 31.42
C VAL A 570 13.15 10.83 30.00
N TYR A 571 14.03 11.35 29.15
CA TYR A 571 13.82 11.38 27.69
C TYR A 571 14.53 10.20 27.03
N VAL A 572 13.89 9.59 26.05
CA VAL A 572 14.45 8.52 25.20
C VAL A 572 14.33 8.98 23.76
N ALA A 573 15.45 9.02 23.04
CA ALA A 573 15.48 9.46 21.65
C ALA A 573 15.09 8.31 20.71
N PRO A 574 14.23 8.54 19.69
CA PRO A 574 13.86 7.53 18.70
C PRO A 574 15.04 7.00 17.85
#